data_AF-A0A9E5UK86-F1
#
_entry.id   AF-A0A9E5UK86-F1
#
_cell.length_a   1.000
_cell.length_b   1.000
_cell.length_c   1.000
_cell.angle_alpha   90.00
_cell.angle_beta   90.00
_cell.angle_gamma   90.00
#
_symmetry.space_group_name_H-M   'P 1'
#
loop_
_entity.id
_entity.type
_entity.pdbx_description
1 polymer ?
#
loop_
_entity_poly.entity_id
_entity_poly.type
_entity_poly.pdbx_seq_one_letter_code
_entity_poly.pdbx_strand_id
1 'polypeptide(L)'
;PKPQSGNPRPRMFRLIDEEALINQLGFPGRGSRYVEKKISSSHSREIILGVNLGKNAATPLNLATQDYQFLIQRFYGLADYLVINISSPNTEGLRRLQVRQELAGLLESLVNICQKQEKEKKKKTPILIKISPDLSQNEMRDGLDIIIEHGIEGIIAANTTISREVISSEYSNCSGGLSGKPLAYRNTEMIREIANYTKGKLP
;
A
#
# COMPACT_ATOMS: atom_id res chain seq x y z
N PRO A 1 -9.95 -1.98 8.42
CA PRO A 1 -11.08 -2.90 8.78
C PRO A 1 -12.43 -2.21 9.06
N LYS A 2 -12.45 -1.32 10.05
CA LYS A 2 -13.58 -0.51 10.52
C LYS A 2 -13.72 0.79 9.70
N PRO A 3 -14.90 1.42 9.67
CA PRO A 3 -15.03 2.77 9.12
C PRO A 3 -14.18 3.79 9.89
N GLN A 4 -13.68 4.82 9.19
CA GLN A 4 -12.99 5.95 9.80
C GLN A 4 -13.15 7.21 8.93
N SER A 5 -13.18 8.38 9.57
CA SER A 5 -13.37 9.68 8.91
C SER A 5 -12.12 10.20 8.19
N GLY A 6 -10.94 9.67 8.52
CA GLY A 6 -9.64 10.22 8.13
C GLY A 6 -9.24 11.45 8.94
N ASN A 7 -8.13 12.10 8.57
CA ASN A 7 -7.62 13.28 9.28
C ASN A 7 -8.54 14.51 9.12
N PRO A 8 -8.48 15.52 10.01
CA PRO A 8 -9.25 16.76 9.87
C PRO A 8 -9.03 17.48 8.53
N ARG A 9 -10.01 18.27 8.07
CA ARG A 9 -9.88 19.12 6.87
C ARG A 9 -9.30 20.50 7.27
N PRO A 10 -8.56 21.20 6.38
CA PRO A 10 -8.16 20.81 5.02
C PRO A 10 -7.06 19.74 5.01
N ARG A 11 -7.14 18.82 4.04
CA ARG A 11 -6.29 17.61 3.98
C ARG A 11 -5.88 17.19 2.57
N MET A 12 -6.11 18.07 1.60
CA MET A 12 -5.81 17.85 0.20
C MET A 12 -5.62 19.21 -0.46
N PHE A 13 -4.48 19.39 -1.10
CA PHE A 13 -4.02 20.65 -1.67
C PHE A 13 -3.58 20.40 -3.10
N ARG A 14 -4.12 21.19 -4.05
CA ARG A 14 -3.79 21.06 -5.47
C ARG A 14 -2.67 22.03 -5.81
N LEU A 15 -1.68 21.53 -6.53
CA LEU A 15 -0.53 22.26 -7.03
C LEU A 15 -0.66 22.26 -8.55
N ILE A 16 -1.35 23.27 -9.08
CA ILE A 16 -1.81 23.28 -10.47
C ILE A 16 -0.62 23.39 -11.42
N ASP A 17 0.30 24.31 -11.13
CA ASP A 17 1.48 24.58 -11.97
C ASP A 17 2.44 23.38 -12.00
N GLU A 18 2.54 22.65 -10.89
CA GLU A 18 3.36 21.44 -10.78
C GLU A 18 2.63 20.16 -11.22
N GLU A 19 1.37 20.23 -11.66
CA GLU A 19 0.55 19.06 -11.98
C GLU A 19 0.56 18.01 -10.86
N ALA A 20 0.38 18.50 -9.62
CA ALA A 20 0.63 17.74 -8.40
C ALA A 20 -0.45 17.92 -7.33
N LEU A 21 -0.37 17.07 -6.31
CA LEU A 21 -1.28 17.08 -5.18
C LEU A 21 -0.57 16.66 -3.89
N ILE A 22 -0.77 17.42 -2.83
CA ILE A 22 -0.37 17.05 -1.47
C ILE A 22 -1.62 16.60 -0.72
N ASN A 23 -1.57 15.43 -0.07
CA ASN A 23 -2.68 14.97 0.76
C ASN A 23 -2.24 14.35 2.08
N GLN A 24 -3.08 14.57 3.09
CA GLN A 24 -2.97 13.97 4.41
C GLN A 24 -4.27 13.27 4.81
N LEU A 25 -4.80 12.40 3.93
CA LEU A 25 -6.16 11.86 4.11
C LEU A 25 -6.31 10.96 5.35
N GLY A 26 -5.34 10.08 5.63
CA GLY A 26 -5.40 9.14 6.75
C GLY A 26 -6.46 8.04 6.57
N PHE A 27 -6.53 7.42 5.39
CA PHE A 27 -7.45 6.32 5.05
C PHE A 27 -8.94 6.55 5.41
N PRO A 28 -9.59 7.65 4.98
CA PRO A 28 -11.02 7.81 5.17
C PRO A 28 -11.78 6.70 4.42
N GLY A 29 -12.74 6.04 5.08
CA GLY A 29 -13.46 4.92 4.46
C GLY A 29 -14.67 4.45 5.25
N ARG A 30 -15.62 3.83 4.54
CA ARG A 30 -16.87 3.26 5.11
C ARG A 30 -16.67 1.87 5.74
N GLY A 31 -15.42 1.41 5.82
CA GLY A 31 -15.06 0.11 6.38
C GLY A 31 -15.24 -1.05 5.41
N SER A 32 -14.63 -2.17 5.77
CA SER A 32 -14.51 -3.34 4.91
C SER A 32 -15.84 -4.02 4.57
N ARG A 33 -16.78 -4.08 5.53
CA ARG A 33 -18.13 -4.62 5.29
C ARG A 33 -18.89 -3.87 4.18
N TYR A 34 -18.76 -2.55 4.15
CA TYR A 34 -19.39 -1.73 3.12
C TYR A 34 -18.80 -2.06 1.73
N VAL A 35 -17.47 -2.15 1.64
CA VAL A 35 -16.75 -2.45 0.40
C VAL A 35 -17.07 -3.86 -0.09
N GLU A 36 -17.05 -4.86 0.79
CA GLU A 36 -17.42 -6.24 0.46
C GLU A 36 -18.84 -6.32 -0.12
N LYS A 37 -19.83 -5.68 0.52
CA LYS A 37 -21.20 -5.65 0.00
C LYS A 37 -21.26 -5.05 -1.41
N LYS A 38 -20.48 -4.01 -1.69
CA LYS A 38 -20.42 -3.38 -3.02
C LYS A 38 -19.79 -4.28 -4.07
N ILE A 39 -18.68 -4.94 -3.74
CA ILE A 39 -17.99 -5.86 -4.64
C ILE A 39 -18.89 -7.07 -4.94
N SER A 40 -19.50 -7.67 -3.92
CA SER A 40 -20.34 -8.87 -4.08
C SER A 40 -21.66 -8.58 -4.80
N SER A 41 -22.16 -7.34 -4.81
CA SER A 41 -23.36 -6.98 -5.56
C SER A 41 -23.13 -6.85 -7.07
N SER A 42 -21.88 -6.72 -7.52
CA SER A 42 -21.52 -6.64 -8.93
C SER A 42 -21.39 -8.04 -9.50
N HIS A 43 -22.48 -8.56 -10.08
CA HIS A 43 -22.45 -9.84 -10.80
C HIS A 43 -21.68 -9.66 -12.11
N SER A 44 -20.74 -10.57 -12.40
CA SER A 44 -19.81 -10.57 -13.55
C SER A 44 -19.06 -9.25 -13.77
N ARG A 45 -17.75 -9.28 -13.51
CA ARG A 45 -16.85 -8.15 -13.79
C ARG A 45 -16.00 -8.50 -15.00
N GLU A 46 -16.03 -7.66 -16.02
CA GLU A 46 -15.12 -7.72 -17.19
C GLU A 46 -13.80 -6.97 -16.94
N ILE A 47 -13.67 -6.34 -15.77
CA ILE A 47 -12.50 -5.56 -15.36
C ILE A 47 -11.72 -6.28 -14.27
N ILE A 48 -10.40 -6.06 -14.23
CA ILE A 48 -9.55 -6.48 -13.12
C ILE A 48 -9.81 -5.59 -11.90
N LEU A 49 -10.17 -6.20 -10.78
CA LEU A 49 -10.34 -5.52 -9.49
C LEU A 49 -9.18 -5.82 -8.55
N GLY A 50 -8.38 -4.78 -8.26
CA GLY A 50 -7.50 -4.74 -7.10
C GLY A 50 -8.19 -4.19 -5.85
N VAL A 51 -7.97 -4.80 -4.69
CA VAL A 51 -8.44 -4.26 -3.41
C VAL A 51 -7.25 -3.86 -2.53
N ASN A 52 -7.16 -2.57 -2.22
CA ASN A 52 -6.09 -2.01 -1.40
C ASN A 52 -6.43 -2.09 0.10
N LEU A 53 -5.58 -2.77 0.86
CA LEU A 53 -5.76 -3.08 2.27
C LEU A 53 -4.87 -2.19 3.11
N GLY A 54 -5.43 -1.60 4.16
CA GLY A 54 -4.73 -0.75 5.11
C GLY A 54 -5.22 -0.96 6.53
N LYS A 55 -4.31 -0.75 7.48
CA LYS A 55 -4.58 -0.72 8.93
C LYS A 55 -5.50 0.45 9.27
N ASN A 56 -6.42 0.26 10.23
CA ASN A 56 -7.17 1.37 10.80
C ASN A 56 -6.23 2.35 11.55
N ALA A 57 -6.57 3.63 11.57
CA ALA A 57 -5.76 4.64 12.28
C ALA A 57 -5.64 4.32 13.77
N ALA A 58 -6.76 3.94 14.41
CA ALA A 58 -6.83 3.63 15.84
C ALA A 58 -6.17 2.30 16.24
N THR A 59 -5.79 1.43 15.29
CA THR A 59 -5.11 0.18 15.60
C THR A 59 -3.64 0.47 15.90
N PRO A 60 -3.10 0.13 17.08
CA PRO A 60 -1.67 0.25 17.37
C PRO A 60 -0.79 -0.50 16.36
N LEU A 61 0.43 -0.03 16.14
CA LEU A 61 1.32 -0.60 15.11
C LEU A 61 1.64 -2.08 15.36
N ASN A 62 1.84 -2.49 16.61
CA ASN A 62 2.08 -3.89 16.99
C ASN A 62 0.87 -4.81 16.74
N LEU A 63 -0.32 -4.25 16.49
CA LEU A 63 -1.53 -4.98 16.10
C LEU A 63 -1.87 -4.81 14.62
N ALA A 64 -1.02 -4.14 13.83
CA ALA A 64 -1.23 -3.89 12.41
C ALA A 64 -1.51 -5.16 11.61
N THR A 65 -0.76 -6.22 11.89
CA THR A 65 -0.88 -7.53 11.23
C THR A 65 -2.30 -8.10 11.33
N GLN A 66 -2.98 -7.92 12.47
CA GLN A 66 -4.34 -8.41 12.67
C GLN A 66 -5.34 -7.73 11.74
N ASP A 67 -5.18 -6.42 11.49
CA ASP A 67 -6.02 -5.70 10.55
C ASP A 67 -5.85 -6.22 9.12
N TYR A 68 -4.61 -6.53 8.71
CA TYR A 68 -4.33 -7.09 7.39
C TYR A 68 -4.87 -8.51 7.27
N GLN A 69 -4.65 -9.39 8.25
CA GLN A 69 -5.19 -10.75 8.24
C GLN A 69 -6.72 -10.74 8.13
N PHE A 70 -7.39 -9.89 8.92
CA PHE A 70 -8.84 -9.73 8.85
C PHE A 70 -9.32 -9.28 7.47
N LEU A 71 -8.59 -8.34 6.86
CA LEU A 71 -8.94 -7.83 5.54
C LEU A 71 -8.67 -8.86 4.43
N ILE A 72 -7.57 -9.60 4.50
CA ILE A 72 -7.26 -10.70 3.58
C ILE A 72 -8.38 -11.74 3.66
N GLN A 73 -8.71 -12.23 4.86
CA GLN A 73 -9.80 -13.21 5.03
C GLN A 73 -11.12 -12.75 4.42
N ARG A 74 -11.41 -11.44 4.48
CA ARG A 74 -12.63 -10.87 3.93
C ARG A 74 -12.62 -10.74 2.41
N PHE A 75 -11.49 -10.36 1.81
CA PHE A 75 -11.43 -10.03 0.39
C PHE A 75 -10.78 -11.10 -0.49
N TYR A 76 -10.16 -12.13 0.09
CA TYR A 76 -9.57 -13.23 -0.67
C TYR A 76 -10.63 -13.95 -1.50
N GLY A 77 -10.35 -14.13 -2.79
CA GLY A 77 -11.27 -14.68 -3.78
C GLY A 77 -12.29 -13.68 -4.36
N LEU A 78 -12.55 -12.56 -3.68
CA LEU A 78 -13.46 -11.49 -4.14
C LEU A 78 -12.77 -10.48 -5.07
N ALA A 79 -11.45 -10.35 -4.98
CA ALA A 79 -10.62 -9.50 -5.83
C ALA A 79 -9.79 -10.36 -6.79
N ASP A 80 -9.24 -9.72 -7.82
CA ASP A 80 -8.27 -10.34 -8.74
C ASP A 80 -6.85 -10.22 -8.18
N TYR A 81 -6.58 -9.21 -7.34
CA TYR A 81 -5.40 -9.14 -6.49
C TYR A 81 -5.67 -8.28 -5.26
N LEU A 82 -4.89 -8.50 -4.20
CA LEU A 82 -4.90 -7.68 -3.00
C LEU A 82 -3.62 -6.85 -2.91
N VAL A 83 -3.71 -5.64 -2.39
CA VAL A 83 -2.54 -4.80 -2.14
C VAL A 83 -2.39 -4.59 -0.64
N ILE A 84 -1.22 -4.91 -0.11
CA ILE A 84 -0.85 -4.60 1.28
C ILE A 84 -0.17 -3.23 1.30
N ASN A 85 -0.86 -2.23 1.83
CA ASN A 85 -0.39 -0.85 1.83
C ASN A 85 0.31 -0.50 3.14
N ILE A 86 1.64 -0.61 3.15
CA ILE A 86 2.51 -0.27 4.28
C ILE A 86 3.27 1.05 4.08
N SER A 87 2.90 1.82 3.06
CA SER A 87 3.71 2.96 2.57
C SER A 87 3.05 4.32 2.73
N SER A 88 1.83 4.41 3.26
CA SER A 88 1.15 5.69 3.47
C SER A 88 1.94 6.57 4.45
N PRO A 89 2.28 7.81 4.10
CA PRO A 89 2.89 8.76 5.03
C PRO A 89 1.86 9.37 6.01
N ASN A 90 0.56 9.10 5.78
CA ASN A 90 -0.56 9.74 6.48
C ASN A 90 -1.11 8.89 7.63
N THR A 91 -0.44 7.79 7.97
CA THR A 91 -0.80 6.91 9.08
C THR A 91 0.44 6.71 9.93
N GLU A 92 0.36 7.16 11.18
CA GLU A 92 1.49 7.22 12.09
C GLU A 92 2.18 5.87 12.23
N GLY A 93 3.51 5.89 12.13
CA GLY A 93 4.37 4.72 12.28
C GLY A 93 4.25 3.65 11.19
N LEU A 94 3.32 3.77 10.23
CA LEU A 94 3.01 2.67 9.30
C LEU A 94 4.22 2.26 8.45
N ARG A 95 5.02 3.24 8.00
CA ARG A 95 6.22 3.00 7.19
C ARG A 95 7.30 2.21 7.91
N ARG A 96 7.24 2.08 9.26
CA ARG A 96 8.13 1.20 10.03
C ARG A 96 7.95 -0.27 9.70
N LEU A 97 6.78 -0.67 9.18
CA LEU A 97 6.55 -2.03 8.69
C LEU A 97 7.38 -2.39 7.45
N GLN A 98 8.07 -1.42 6.84
CA GLN A 98 9.00 -1.66 5.73
C GLN A 98 10.41 -2.02 6.21
N VAL A 99 10.71 -1.91 7.51
CA VAL A 99 11.99 -2.33 8.09
C VAL A 99 12.07 -3.86 8.05
N ARG A 100 13.24 -4.41 7.68
CA ARG A 100 13.47 -5.84 7.42
C ARG A 100 12.77 -6.79 8.41
N GLN A 101 12.99 -6.61 9.70
CA GLN A 101 12.46 -7.50 10.74
C GLN A 101 10.93 -7.43 10.86
N GLU A 102 10.37 -6.22 10.85
CA GLU A 102 8.91 -6.00 10.92
C GLU A 102 8.22 -6.51 9.65
N LEU A 103 8.84 -6.30 8.49
CA LEU A 103 8.33 -6.77 7.22
C LEU A 103 8.30 -8.29 7.16
N ALA A 104 9.37 -8.97 7.56
CA ALA A 104 9.44 -10.42 7.57
C ALA A 104 8.31 -11.04 8.43
N GLY A 105 8.17 -10.58 9.68
CA GLY A 105 7.11 -11.05 10.57
C GLY A 105 5.70 -10.75 10.06
N LEU A 106 5.51 -9.60 9.40
CA LEU A 106 4.25 -9.29 8.72
C LEU A 106 4.00 -10.29 7.58
N LEU A 107 4.94 -10.45 6.65
CA LEU A 107 4.76 -11.28 5.45
C LEU A 107 4.56 -12.76 5.79
N GLU A 108 5.30 -13.31 6.75
CA GLU A 108 5.07 -14.68 7.24
C GLU A 108 3.61 -14.86 7.67
N SER A 109 3.09 -13.92 8.45
CA SER A 109 1.70 -13.92 8.92
C SER A 109 0.69 -13.81 7.77
N LEU A 110 0.98 -12.98 6.76
CA LEU A 110 0.10 -12.75 5.61
C LEU A 110 0.08 -13.95 4.64
N VAL A 111 1.23 -14.57 4.39
CA VAL A 111 1.34 -15.76 3.54
C VAL A 111 0.57 -16.93 4.17
N ASN A 112 0.71 -17.14 5.48
CA ASN A 112 -0.02 -18.18 6.20
C ASN A 112 -1.54 -18.04 6.07
N ILE A 113 -2.08 -16.82 6.22
CA ILE A 113 -3.52 -16.59 6.04
C ILE A 113 -3.94 -16.73 4.56
N CYS A 114 -3.10 -16.30 3.60
CA CYS A 114 -3.38 -16.47 2.17
C CYS A 114 -3.47 -17.95 1.79
N GLN A 115 -2.52 -18.78 2.23
CA GLN A 115 -2.54 -20.23 1.97
C GLN A 115 -3.79 -20.90 2.55
N LYS A 116 -4.23 -20.48 3.75
CA LYS A 116 -5.48 -20.95 4.34
C LYS A 116 -6.69 -20.55 3.49
N GLN A 117 -6.76 -19.28 3.08
CA GLN A 117 -7.87 -18.78 2.26
C GLN A 117 -7.88 -19.39 0.85
N GLU A 118 -6.72 -19.63 0.25
CA GLU A 118 -6.62 -20.27 -1.07
C GLU A 118 -7.22 -21.69 -1.04
N LYS A 119 -6.92 -22.48 -0.01
CA LYS A 119 -7.52 -23.81 0.21
C LYS A 119 -9.03 -23.72 0.41
N GLU A 120 -9.50 -22.78 1.24
CA GLU A 120 -10.93 -22.60 1.54
C GLU A 120 -11.73 -22.12 0.31
N LYS A 121 -11.17 -21.21 -0.49
CA LYS A 121 -11.84 -20.58 -1.64
C LYS A 121 -11.63 -21.33 -2.96
N LYS A 122 -10.66 -22.26 -3.01
CA LYS A 122 -10.22 -22.95 -4.24
C LYS A 122 -9.89 -21.98 -5.38
N LYS A 123 -9.36 -20.81 -5.02
CA LYS A 123 -8.98 -19.73 -5.94
C LYS A 123 -7.78 -19.01 -5.37
N LYS A 124 -6.70 -18.91 -6.13
CA LYS A 124 -5.55 -18.07 -5.78
C LYS A 124 -5.89 -16.60 -6.00
N THR A 125 -5.60 -15.77 -5.00
CA THR A 125 -5.64 -14.30 -5.12
C THR A 125 -4.23 -13.76 -4.83
N PRO A 126 -3.49 -13.28 -5.84
CA PRO A 126 -2.17 -12.68 -5.66
C PRO A 126 -2.19 -11.54 -4.64
N ILE A 127 -1.13 -11.41 -3.87
CA ILE A 127 -0.91 -10.26 -3.00
C ILE A 127 0.28 -9.45 -3.49
N LEU A 128 0.15 -8.13 -3.48
CA LEU A 128 1.19 -7.19 -3.87
C LEU A 128 1.53 -6.27 -2.71
N ILE A 129 2.80 -5.91 -2.55
CA ILE A 129 3.22 -4.93 -1.53
C ILE A 129 3.35 -3.55 -2.15
N LYS A 130 2.70 -2.54 -1.57
CA LYS A 130 2.90 -1.14 -2.01
C LYS A 130 3.94 -0.45 -1.15
N ILE A 131 5.04 -0.01 -1.74
CA ILE A 131 6.20 0.57 -1.04
C ILE A 131 6.31 2.09 -1.20
N SER A 132 7.05 2.71 -0.28
CA SER A 132 7.31 4.15 -0.24
C SER A 132 8.45 4.52 -1.20
N PRO A 133 8.35 5.65 -1.95
CA PRO A 133 9.46 6.14 -2.77
C PRO A 133 10.61 6.72 -1.94
N ASP A 134 10.35 7.00 -0.66
CA ASP A 134 11.27 7.62 0.30
C ASP A 134 12.23 6.63 0.98
N LEU A 135 12.29 5.38 0.51
CA LEU A 135 13.24 4.39 1.03
C LEU A 135 14.64 4.70 0.50
N SER A 136 15.65 4.54 1.35
CA SER A 136 17.05 4.47 0.89
C SER A 136 17.25 3.22 0.01
N GLN A 137 18.31 3.20 -0.80
CA GLN A 137 18.60 2.04 -1.64
C GLN A 137 18.78 0.75 -0.82
N ASN A 138 19.40 0.82 0.36
CA ASN A 138 19.59 -0.34 1.22
C ASN A 138 18.26 -0.84 1.79
N GLU A 139 17.42 0.06 2.34
CA GLU A 139 16.09 -0.32 2.85
C GLU A 139 15.20 -0.91 1.76
N MET A 140 15.28 -0.38 0.54
CA MET A 140 14.56 -0.92 -0.60
C MET A 140 15.03 -2.33 -0.93
N ARG A 141 16.35 -2.55 -1.07
CA ARG A 141 16.93 -3.87 -1.37
C ARG A 141 16.58 -4.91 -0.30
N ASP A 142 16.77 -4.56 0.98
CA ASP A 142 16.38 -5.40 2.10
C ASP A 142 14.89 -5.77 2.05
N GLY A 143 14.03 -4.79 1.77
CA GLY A 143 12.60 -5.02 1.60
C GLY A 143 12.28 -5.97 0.44
N LEU A 144 12.93 -5.78 -0.72
CA LEU A 144 12.74 -6.64 -1.89
C LEU A 144 13.19 -8.08 -1.63
N ASP A 145 14.32 -8.28 -0.95
CA ASP A 145 14.80 -9.61 -0.60
C ASP A 145 13.79 -10.34 0.29
N ILE A 146 13.29 -9.67 1.34
CA ILE A 146 12.24 -10.23 2.21
C ILE A 146 10.95 -10.55 1.43
N ILE A 147 10.53 -9.68 0.51
CA ILE A 147 9.35 -9.90 -0.33
C ILE A 147 9.53 -11.14 -1.22
N ILE A 148 10.70 -11.32 -1.82
CA ILE A 148 11.03 -12.49 -2.66
C ILE A 148 11.12 -13.76 -1.82
N GLU A 149 11.81 -13.71 -0.67
CA GLU A 149 11.96 -14.84 0.26
C GLU A 149 10.61 -15.42 0.70
N HIS A 150 9.61 -14.55 0.88
CA HIS A 150 8.25 -14.94 1.27
C HIS A 150 7.34 -15.30 0.07
N GLY A 151 7.84 -15.23 -1.16
CA GLY A 151 7.10 -15.62 -2.36
C GLY A 151 5.93 -14.72 -2.72
N ILE A 152 6.01 -13.42 -2.38
CA ILE A 152 4.98 -12.44 -2.73
C ILE A 152 4.94 -12.19 -4.25
N GLU A 153 3.75 -12.09 -4.83
CA GLU A 153 3.57 -12.12 -6.29
C GLU A 153 3.89 -10.82 -7.03
N GLY A 154 4.06 -9.69 -6.34
CA GLY A 154 4.44 -8.44 -7.02
C GLY A 154 4.54 -7.24 -6.11
N ILE A 155 4.90 -6.11 -6.71
CA ILE A 155 5.16 -4.86 -6.00
C ILE A 155 4.49 -3.66 -6.68
N ILE A 156 4.07 -2.68 -5.87
CA ILE A 156 3.58 -1.40 -6.37
C ILE A 156 4.58 -0.31 -5.94
N ALA A 157 5.44 0.06 -6.88
CA ALA A 157 6.38 1.17 -6.78
C ALA A 157 5.80 2.40 -7.54
N ALA A 158 5.39 3.48 -6.88
CA ALA A 158 5.45 3.72 -5.45
C ALA A 158 4.21 4.47 -4.93
N ASN A 159 4.16 4.64 -3.62
CA ASN A 159 3.23 5.56 -2.98
C ASN A 159 3.69 7.03 -3.14
N THR A 160 3.01 7.93 -2.45
CA THR A 160 3.36 9.36 -2.39
C THR A 160 4.66 9.61 -1.60
N THR A 161 5.38 10.69 -1.92
CA THR A 161 6.64 11.09 -1.24
C THR A 161 6.40 12.14 -0.16
N ILE A 162 7.21 12.14 0.91
CA ILE A 162 7.29 13.27 1.84
C ILE A 162 8.28 14.35 1.38
N SER A 163 9.10 14.09 0.37
CA SER A 163 10.03 15.09 -0.16
C SER A 163 9.28 16.26 -0.79
N ARG A 164 9.91 17.44 -0.71
CA ARG A 164 9.41 18.72 -1.23
C ARG A 164 10.45 19.43 -2.10
N GLU A 165 11.60 18.79 -2.33
CA GLU A 165 12.75 19.39 -3.04
C GLU A 165 12.43 19.79 -4.49
N VAL A 166 11.42 19.15 -5.08
CA VAL A 166 11.06 19.25 -6.50
C VAL A 166 9.87 20.17 -6.76
N ILE A 167 9.39 20.92 -5.77
CA ILE A 167 8.26 21.84 -5.92
C ILE A 167 8.56 23.20 -5.28
N SER A 168 7.89 24.25 -5.80
CA SER A 168 7.94 25.60 -5.25
C SER A 168 6.51 26.11 -5.08
N SER A 169 5.82 25.57 -4.08
CA SER A 169 4.41 25.86 -3.80
C SER A 169 4.23 26.44 -2.40
N GLU A 170 3.20 27.26 -2.19
CA GLU A 170 2.75 27.70 -0.86
C GLU A 170 2.41 26.53 0.07
N TYR A 171 2.03 25.38 -0.49
CA TYR A 171 1.70 24.15 0.26
C TYR A 171 2.91 23.28 0.58
N SER A 172 4.14 23.72 0.29
CA SER A 172 5.35 22.92 0.53
C SER A 172 5.53 22.56 2.01
N ASN A 173 5.05 23.42 2.91
CA ASN A 173 5.07 23.18 4.36
C ASN A 173 3.91 22.29 4.85
N CYS A 174 2.95 21.92 4.00
CA CYS A 174 1.87 21.02 4.39
C CYS A 174 2.40 19.59 4.58
N SER A 175 1.97 18.99 5.69
CA SER A 175 2.19 17.58 5.98
C SER A 175 1.47 16.67 4.98
N GLY A 176 2.00 15.46 4.86
CA GLY A 176 1.41 14.38 4.07
C GLY A 176 2.22 14.05 2.81
N GLY A 177 1.57 13.35 1.89
CA GLY A 177 2.21 12.82 0.68
C GLY A 177 2.01 13.71 -0.55
N LEU A 178 3.11 14.07 -1.21
CA LEU A 178 3.14 14.67 -2.54
C LEU A 178 2.97 13.58 -3.61
N SER A 179 2.17 13.88 -4.62
CA SER A 179 1.86 13.04 -5.78
C SER A 179 1.95 13.87 -7.07
N GLY A 180 1.92 13.19 -8.22
CA GLY A 180 1.82 13.85 -9.52
C GLY A 180 3.16 13.94 -10.24
N LYS A 181 3.25 14.87 -11.20
CA LYS A 181 4.41 15.03 -12.09
C LYS A 181 5.77 15.13 -11.39
N PRO A 182 5.91 15.76 -10.21
CA PRO A 182 7.21 15.84 -9.53
C PRO A 182 7.79 14.48 -9.11
N LEU A 183 6.97 13.43 -9.00
CA LEU A 183 7.44 12.08 -8.66
C LEU A 183 7.82 11.24 -9.89
N ALA A 184 7.48 11.69 -11.11
CA ALA A 184 7.59 10.85 -12.30
C ALA A 184 9.00 10.31 -12.52
N TYR A 185 10.02 11.18 -12.39
CA TYR A 185 11.42 10.79 -12.53
C TYR A 185 11.84 9.79 -11.43
N ARG A 186 11.61 10.13 -10.16
CA ARG A 186 12.01 9.27 -9.03
C ARG A 186 11.33 7.90 -9.09
N ASN A 187 10.04 7.84 -9.44
CA ASN A 187 9.32 6.58 -9.56
C ASN A 187 9.84 5.73 -10.72
N THR A 188 10.18 6.36 -11.86
CA THR A 188 10.76 5.65 -13.01
C THR A 188 12.12 5.06 -12.66
N GLU A 189 12.98 5.83 -11.99
CA GLU A 189 14.28 5.33 -11.52
C GLU A 189 14.12 4.21 -10.50
N MET A 190 13.19 4.36 -9.55
CA MET A 190 12.91 3.31 -8.57
C MET A 190 12.45 2.00 -9.24
N ILE A 191 11.55 2.07 -10.23
CA ILE A 191 11.11 0.89 -10.99
C ILE A 191 12.30 0.25 -11.71
N ARG A 192 13.18 1.05 -12.34
CA ARG A 192 14.39 0.55 -13.00
C ARG A 192 15.33 -0.14 -12.00
N GLU A 193 15.56 0.47 -10.84
CA GLU A 193 16.38 -0.10 -9.77
C GLU A 193 15.81 -1.44 -9.28
N ILE A 194 14.49 -1.51 -9.02
CA ILE A 194 13.79 -2.74 -8.60
C ILE A 194 13.90 -3.82 -9.68
N ALA A 195 13.59 -3.50 -10.94
CA ALA A 195 13.63 -4.45 -12.04
C ALA A 195 15.04 -5.04 -12.22
N ASN A 196 16.08 -4.20 -12.15
CA ASN A 196 17.47 -4.62 -12.25
C ASN A 196 17.89 -5.49 -11.05
N TYR A 197 17.56 -5.06 -9.83
CA TYR A 197 17.94 -5.76 -8.61
C TYR A 197 17.28 -7.14 -8.51
N THR A 198 15.97 -7.19 -8.77
CA THR A 198 15.16 -8.42 -8.68
C THR A 198 15.31 -9.31 -9.92
N LYS A 199 15.98 -8.82 -10.98
CA LYS A 199 16.10 -9.49 -12.29
C LYS A 199 14.73 -9.87 -12.88
N GLY A 200 13.75 -8.99 -12.71
CA GLY A 200 12.37 -9.20 -13.17
C GLY A 200 11.58 -10.27 -12.42
N LYS A 201 12.08 -10.78 -11.28
CA LYS A 201 11.35 -11.77 -10.46
C LYS A 201 10.11 -11.19 -9.76
N LEU A 202 10.10 -9.89 -9.51
CA LEU A 202 8.94 -9.18 -8.97
C LEU A 202 8.33 -8.32 -10.06
N PRO A 203 7.13 -8.67 -10.57
CA PRO A 203 6.38 -7.83 -11.49
C PRO A 203 5.75 -6.62 -10.79
#